data_AF-A0A926NJH4-F1
#
_entry.id   AF-A0A926NJH4-F1
#
_cell.length_a   1.000
_cell.length_b   1.000
_cell.length_c   1.000
_cell.angle_alpha   90.00
_cell.angle_beta   90.00
_cell.angle_gamma   90.00
#
_symmetry.space_group_name_H-M   'P 1'
#
loop_
_entity.id
_entity.type
_entity.pdbx_description
1 polymer ?
#
loop_
_entity_poly.entity_id
_entity_poly.type
_entity_poly.pdbx_seq_one_letter_code
_entity_poly.pdbx_strand_id
1 'polypeptide(L)'
;MDLKRFAKDYKEYSLDHGWTIILHKEYELYRSKENYTVLDQEDDLLMKLHLENSDLVHFQKAAWNLNYKINAVNKTITVLNEPEEFEE
;
A
#
# COMPACT_ATOMS: atom_id res chain seq x y z
N MET A 1 4.61 -3.38 -19.80
CA MET A 1 4.49 -3.61 -18.35
C MET A 1 4.58 -5.10 -18.12
N ASP A 2 5.66 -5.55 -17.48
CA ASP A 2 5.96 -6.98 -17.31
C ASP A 2 5.27 -7.52 -16.06
N LEU A 3 4.05 -8.04 -16.22
CA LEU A 3 3.18 -8.52 -15.14
C LEU A 3 3.83 -9.61 -14.26
N LYS A 4 4.85 -10.31 -14.79
CA LYS A 4 5.57 -11.37 -14.07
C LYS A 4 6.47 -10.87 -12.94
N ARG A 5 7.02 -9.64 -13.05
CA ARG A 5 7.88 -9.06 -12.01
C ARG A 5 7.05 -8.64 -10.78
N PHE A 6 5.86 -8.10 -11.05
CA PHE A 6 4.93 -7.66 -10.01
C PHE A 6 4.50 -8.80 -9.06
N ALA A 7 4.29 -10.02 -9.58
CA ALA A 7 3.82 -11.13 -8.76
C ALA A 7 4.87 -11.71 -7.79
N LYS A 8 6.17 -11.52 -8.06
CA LYS A 8 7.26 -12.05 -7.20
C LYS A 8 7.60 -11.10 -6.05
N ASP A 9 7.48 -9.80 -6.31
CA ASP A 9 8.03 -8.77 -5.44
C ASP A 9 6.96 -8.01 -4.64
N TYR A 10 5.67 -8.28 -4.89
CA TYR A 10 4.56 -7.64 -4.19
C TYR A 10 3.72 -8.64 -3.41
N LYS A 11 3.14 -8.19 -2.29
CA LYS A 11 2.20 -8.94 -1.45
C LYS A 11 0.85 -8.24 -1.44
N GLU A 12 -0.21 -9.03 -1.38
CA GLU A 12 -1.58 -8.55 -1.25
C GLU A 12 -2.07 -8.72 0.19
N TYR A 13 -2.76 -7.71 0.70
CA TYR A 13 -3.34 -7.70 2.04
C TYR A 13 -4.81 -7.33 1.94
N SER A 14 -5.67 -8.22 2.43
CA SER A 14 -7.09 -7.91 2.59
C SER A 14 -7.28 -6.89 3.72
N LEU A 15 -8.01 -5.83 3.41
CA LEU A 15 -8.46 -4.81 4.33
C LEU A 15 -9.95 -4.99 4.62
N ASP A 16 -10.51 -4.10 5.44
CA ASP A 16 -11.94 -4.13 5.72
C ASP A 16 -12.77 -3.76 4.49
N HIS A 17 -14.07 -4.06 4.56
CA HIS A 17 -15.05 -3.77 3.52
C HIS A 17 -14.72 -4.25 2.09
N GLY A 18 -13.94 -5.32 1.99
CA GLY A 18 -13.57 -5.93 0.71
C GLY A 18 -12.51 -5.15 -0.06
N TRP A 19 -11.82 -4.21 0.59
CA TRP A 19 -10.66 -3.56 0.01
C TRP A 19 -9.42 -4.45 0.09
N THR A 20 -8.51 -4.28 -0.86
CA THR A 20 -7.19 -4.92 -0.87
C THR A 20 -6.14 -3.86 -1.06
N ILE A 21 -5.01 -3.97 -0.37
CA ILE A 21 -3.80 -3.21 -0.67
C ILE A 21 -2.69 -4.14 -1.16
N ILE A 22 -1.99 -3.70 -2.19
CA ILE A 22 -0.86 -4.40 -2.80
C ILE A 22 0.37 -3.52 -2.62
N LEU A 23 1.41 -4.06 -2.01
CA LEU A 23 2.63 -3.35 -1.66
C LEU A 23 3.86 -4.25 -1.82
N HIS A 24 5.03 -3.65 -1.98
CA HIS A 24 6.28 -4.41 -2.13
C HIS A 24 6.49 -5.31 -0.89
N LYS A 25 7.02 -6.52 -1.09
CA LYS A 25 7.13 -7.55 -0.04
C LYS A 25 8.00 -7.15 1.16
N GLU A 26 8.85 -6.15 0.98
CA GLU A 26 9.77 -5.57 1.97
C GLU A 26 9.13 -4.41 2.75
N TYR A 27 7.97 -3.91 2.30
CA TYR A 27 7.19 -2.95 3.05
C TYR A 27 6.27 -3.65 4.03
N GLU A 28 5.92 -2.93 5.08
CA GLU A 28 5.10 -3.45 6.16
C GLU A 28 3.75 -2.74 6.23
N LEU A 29 2.69 -3.52 6.47
CA LEU A 29 1.34 -3.01 6.71
C LEU A 29 0.96 -3.24 8.17
N TYR A 30 0.77 -2.15 8.88
CA TYR A 30 0.28 -2.14 10.25
C TYR A 30 -1.19 -1.75 10.32
N ARG A 31 -1.97 -2.53 11.07
CA ARG A 31 -3.36 -2.20 11.42
C ARG A 31 -3.43 -1.72 12.86
N SER A 32 -3.98 -0.53 13.07
CA SER A 32 -4.28 0.02 14.39
C SER A 32 -5.70 0.56 14.44
N LYS A 33 -6.60 -0.21 15.08
CA LYS A 33 -8.06 0.01 15.06
C LYS A 33 -8.56 0.05 13.61
N GLU A 34 -9.08 1.20 13.19
CA GLU A 34 -9.59 1.48 11.84
C GLU A 34 -8.51 2.01 10.88
N ASN A 35 -7.28 2.25 11.36
CA ASN A 35 -6.23 2.83 10.53
C ASN A 35 -5.27 1.76 10.01
N TYR A 36 -4.85 1.94 8.77
CA TYR A 36 -3.81 1.19 8.09
C TYR A 36 -2.62 2.10 7.84
N THR A 37 -1.44 1.63 8.21
CA THR A 37 -0.17 2.37 8.07
C THR A 37 0.79 1.51 7.28
N VAL A 38 1.35 2.07 6.20
CA VAL A 38 2.37 1.43 5.38
C VAL A 38 3.71 2.08 5.69
N LEU A 39 4.68 1.26 6.06
CA LEU A 39 6.07 1.66 6.27
C LEU A 39 6.96 0.98 5.22
N ASP A 40 8.05 1.64 4.84
CA ASP A 40 9.09 1.02 4.02
C ASP A 40 10.08 0.19 4.87
N GLN A 41 11.18 -0.27 4.26
CA GLN A 41 12.21 -1.08 4.93
C GLN A 41 12.99 -0.34 6.02
N GLU A 42 12.89 0.99 6.11
CA GLU A 42 13.57 1.82 7.12
C GLU A 42 12.61 2.32 8.21
N ASP A 43 11.42 1.73 8.29
CA ASP A 43 10.31 2.16 9.16
C ASP A 43 9.77 3.57 8.83
N ASP A 44 10.07 4.08 7.62
CA ASP A 44 9.63 5.41 7.19
C ASP A 44 8.19 5.38 6.69
N LEU A 45 7.41 6.39 7.08
CA LEU A 45 5.97 6.44 6.80
C LEU A 45 5.69 6.74 5.32
N LEU A 46 5.30 5.70 4.58
CA LEU A 46 4.83 5.84 3.20
C LEU A 46 3.40 6.36 3.12
N MET A 47 2.47 5.74 3.85
CA MET A 47 1.05 6.02 3.74
C MET A 47 0.30 5.71 5.03
N LYS A 48 -0.70 6.53 5.34
CA LYS A 48 -1.70 6.22 6.36
C LYS A 48 -3.09 6.44 5.79
N LEU A 49 -3.94 5.43 5.91
CA LEU A 49 -5.32 5.46 5.41
C LEU A 49 -6.29 4.81 6.41
N HIS A 50 -7.58 5.07 6.25
CA HIS A 50 -8.64 4.27 6.84
C HIS A 50 -9.79 4.13 5.85
N LEU A 51 -10.63 3.13 6.09
CA LEU A 51 -11.81 2.83 5.29
C LEU A 51 -13.02 3.32 6.07
N GLU A 52 -13.65 4.41 5.63
CA GLU A 52 -14.81 4.97 6.34
C GLU A 52 -16.05 4.09 6.17
N ASN A 53 -16.15 3.43 5.02
CA ASN A 53 -17.16 2.43 4.70
C ASN A 53 -16.71 1.61 3.47
N SER A 54 -17.65 0.88 2.85
CA SER A 54 -17.37 0.06 1.68
C SER A 54 -16.83 0.82 0.48
N ASP A 55 -17.19 2.09 0.32
CA ASP A 55 -16.98 2.81 -0.94
C ASP A 55 -16.09 4.04 -0.77
N LEU A 56 -15.72 4.38 0.48
CA LEU A 56 -14.88 5.53 0.80
C LEU A 56 -13.58 5.12 1.49
N VAL A 57 -12.47 5.53 0.86
CA VAL A 57 -11.11 5.43 1.41
C VAL A 57 -10.60 6.82 1.70
N HIS A 58 -10.09 7.03 2.90
CA HIS A 58 -9.52 8.30 3.33
C HIS A 58 -8.04 8.14 3.63
N PHE A 59 -7.20 8.77 2.80
CA PHE A 59 -5.76 8.87 2.98
C PHE A 59 -5.44 10.05 3.91
N GLN A 60 -5.05 9.74 5.16
CA GLN A 60 -4.68 10.74 6.16
C GLN A 60 -3.29 11.34 5.90
N LYS A 61 -2.37 10.52 5.38
CA LYS A 61 -0.99 10.91 5.03
C LYS A 61 -0.49 10.09 3.86
N ALA A 62 0.35 10.70 3.04
CA ALA A 62 1.14 10.05 2.00
C ALA A 62 2.50 10.74 1.89
N ALA A 63 3.55 9.97 1.65
CA ALA A 63 4.89 10.50 1.39
C ALA A 63 4.91 11.34 0.10
N TRP A 64 5.83 12.31 0.04
CA TRP A 64 5.89 13.33 -1.00
C TRP A 64 6.05 12.77 -2.43
N ASN A 65 6.65 11.59 -2.58
CA ASN A 65 6.85 10.91 -3.86
C ASN A 65 6.20 9.52 -3.90
N LEU A 66 5.14 9.31 -3.12
CA LEU A 66 4.41 8.05 -3.13
C LEU A 66 3.66 7.89 -4.46
N ASN A 67 4.05 6.90 -5.24
CA ASN A 67 3.38 6.49 -6.46
C ASN A 67 2.42 5.34 -6.13
N TYR A 68 1.13 5.60 -6.22
CA TYR A 68 0.11 4.59 -5.96
C TYR A 68 -1.09 4.74 -6.91
N LYS A 69 -1.81 3.63 -7.10
CA LYS A 69 -3.05 3.58 -7.88
C LYS A 69 -4.19 3.11 -7.02
N ILE A 70 -5.38 3.62 -7.31
CA ILE A 70 -6.63 3.16 -6.72
C ILE A 70 -7.53 2.67 -7.86
N ASN A 71 -8.00 1.44 -7.74
CA ASN A 71 -9.10 0.93 -8.55
C ASN A 71 -10.32 0.79 -7.65
N ALA A 72 -11.24 1.75 -7.74
CA ALA A 72 -12.46 1.77 -6.91
C ALA A 72 -13.46 0.67 -7.30
N VAL A 73 -13.46 0.23 -8.57
CA VAL A 73 -14.35 -0.85 -9.04
C VAL A 73 -13.98 -2.18 -8.39
N ASN A 74 -12.67 -2.46 -8.33
CA ASN A 74 -12.14 -3.69 -7.75
C ASN A 74 -11.72 -3.51 -6.27
N LYS A 75 -11.93 -2.31 -5.69
CA LYS A 75 -11.54 -1.94 -4.32
C LYS A 75 -10.08 -2.29 -4.03
N THR A 76 -9.17 -1.92 -4.93
CA THR A 76 -7.74 -2.24 -4.82
C THR A 76 -6.90 -0.97 -4.76
N ILE A 77 -5.99 -0.91 -3.80
CA ILE A 77 -4.94 0.09 -3.69
C ILE A 77 -3.62 -0.58 -4.03
N THR A 78 -2.81 0.00 -4.91
CA THR A 78 -1.51 -0.56 -5.30
C THR A 78 -0.43 0.50 -5.10
N VAL A 79 0.49 0.26 -4.17
CA VAL A 79 1.72 1.05 -4.00
C VAL A 79 2.74 0.55 -5.00
N LEU A 80 3.34 1.45 -5.78
CA LEU A 80 4.24 1.15 -6.91
C LEU A 80 5.71 1.50 -6.63
N ASN A 81 6.00 2.13 -5.49
CA ASN A 81 7.38 2.40 -5.09
C ASN A 81 8.10 1.09 -4.82
N GLU A 82 9.26 0.90 -5.44
CA GLU A 82 10.20 -0.17 -5.10
C GLU A 82 11.10 0.33 -3.95
N PRO A 83 11.61 -0.56 -3.08
CA PRO A 83 12.58 -0.22 -2.05
C PRO A 83 13.77 0.52 -2.63
N GLU A 84 14.38 1.40 -1.83
CA GLU A 84 15.62 2.04 -2.24
C GLU A 84 16.75 0.99 -2.27
N GLU A 85 17.40 0.86 -3.42
CA GLU A 85 18.61 0.05 -3.54
C GLU A 85 19.78 0.88 -2.99
N PHE A 86 20.27 0.55 -1.80
CA PHE A 86 21.52 1.09 -1.30
C PHE A 86 22.67 0.39 -2.03
N GLU A 87 23.38 1.10 -2.91
CA GLU A 87 24.70 0.66 -3.37
C GLU A 87 25.68 0.77 -2.19
N GLU A 88 26.20 -0.38 -1.71
CA GLU A 88 27.31 -0.45 -0.74
C GLU A 88 28.61 0.17 -1.27
#